data_AF-A0A9K3MZZ1-F1
#
_entry.id   AF-A0A9K3MZZ1-F1
#
_cell.length_a   1.000
_cell.length_b   1.000
_cell.length_c   1.000
_cell.angle_alpha   90.00
_cell.angle_beta   90.00
_cell.angle_gamma   90.00
#
_symmetry.space_group_name_H-M   'P 1'
#
loop_
_entity.id
_entity.type
_entity.pdbx_description
1 polymer ?
#
loop_
_entity_poly.entity_id
_entity_poly.type
_entity_poly.pdbx_seq_one_letter_code
_entity_poly.pdbx_strand_id
1 'polypeptide(L)'
;MMPHPPIGPKDTLGDIYYKTYTEEARGDAPHHPPWSLKQKDTFLEFARCRDWYLNSFSPGEVNRQRARTHDGLYHAYVVGESNNRVANHQIVREWRTMVKERGDWENYRDRLVRQVKDFEKAKAARTEEKAAFEAEKKSEEWGREGLRSKLRAAEELLSKERADWKEVCKKDNQRMYVARAKITDLEAQNATLTKKVEDIEADKERFEAELKA
;
A
#
# COMPACT_ATOMS: atom_id res chain seq x y z
N MET A 1 -7.58 -56.11 -9.60
CA MET A 1 -7.93 -56.95 -8.44
C MET A 1 -6.91 -56.66 -7.35
N MET A 2 -7.24 -55.77 -6.40
CA MET A 2 -6.36 -55.54 -5.24
C MET A 2 -6.58 -56.68 -4.24
N PRO A 3 -5.53 -57.28 -3.67
CA PRO A 3 -5.67 -58.33 -2.66
C PRO A 3 -6.27 -57.74 -1.38
N HIS A 4 -7.42 -58.26 -0.93
CA HIS A 4 -8.02 -57.85 0.34
C HIS A 4 -7.11 -58.27 1.51
N PRO A 5 -6.97 -57.43 2.55
CA PRO A 5 -6.18 -57.78 3.72
C PRO A 5 -6.74 -59.04 4.40
N PRO A 6 -5.89 -59.94 4.93
CA PRO A 6 -6.34 -61.17 5.55
C PRO A 6 -7.18 -60.86 6.80
N ILE A 7 -8.38 -61.46 6.88
CA ILE A 7 -9.28 -61.35 8.03
C ILE A 7 -8.53 -61.86 9.27
N GLY A 8 -8.40 -60.99 10.27
CA GLY A 8 -7.71 -61.28 11.51
C GLY A 8 -8.62 -62.04 12.50
N PRO A 9 -8.07 -62.90 13.38
CA PRO A 9 -8.84 -63.67 14.37
C PRO A 9 -9.52 -62.80 15.45
N LYS A 10 -9.32 -61.48 15.42
CA LYS A 10 -9.93 -60.49 16.32
C LYS A 10 -10.96 -59.60 15.64
N ASP A 11 -11.15 -59.73 14.33
CA ASP A 11 -12.07 -58.88 13.57
C ASP A 11 -13.51 -59.17 14.01
N THR A 12 -14.28 -58.12 14.24
CA THR A 12 -15.72 -58.22 14.45
C THR A 12 -16.42 -58.42 13.10
N LEU A 13 -17.69 -58.87 13.12
CA LEU A 13 -18.48 -58.98 11.90
C LEU A 13 -18.69 -57.61 11.22
N GLY A 14 -18.70 -56.52 12.00
CA GLY A 14 -18.68 -55.16 11.48
C GLY A 14 -17.36 -54.82 10.77
N ASP A 15 -16.22 -55.20 11.33
CA ASP A 15 -14.90 -54.99 10.71
C ASP A 15 -14.77 -55.78 9.40
N ILE A 16 -15.23 -57.03 9.38
CA ILE A 16 -15.23 -57.87 8.17
C ILE A 16 -16.13 -57.24 7.09
N TYR A 17 -17.29 -56.73 7.47
CA TYR A 17 -18.19 -56.02 6.56
C TYR A 17 -17.52 -54.77 5.96
N TYR A 18 -16.99 -53.86 6.77
CA TYR A 18 -16.39 -52.62 6.25
C TYR A 18 -15.07 -52.84 5.49
N LYS A 19 -14.30 -53.90 5.80
CA LYS A 19 -13.09 -54.27 5.05
C LYS A 19 -13.38 -54.89 3.68
N THR A 20 -14.54 -55.52 3.52
CA THR A 20 -14.96 -56.16 2.26
C THR A 20 -15.95 -55.31 1.47
N TYR A 21 -16.49 -54.26 2.08
CA TYR A 21 -17.40 -53.31 1.45
C TYR A 21 -16.65 -52.40 0.47
N THR A 22 -17.02 -52.48 -0.81
CA THR A 22 -16.64 -51.49 -1.83
C THR A 22 -17.90 -51.01 -2.55
N GLU A 23 -18.02 -49.69 -2.76
CA GLU A 23 -19.18 -49.12 -3.46
C GLU A 23 -19.31 -49.67 -4.89
N GLU A 24 -18.18 -49.98 -5.53
CA GLU A 24 -18.09 -50.60 -6.86
C GLU A 24 -18.70 -52.01 -6.91
N ALA A 25 -18.54 -52.84 -5.86
CA ALA A 25 -19.10 -54.20 -5.82
C ALA A 25 -20.61 -54.21 -5.51
N ARG A 26 -21.13 -53.15 -4.88
CA ARG A 26 -22.55 -53.01 -4.53
C ARG A 26 -23.39 -52.56 -5.72
N GLY A 27 -22.86 -51.70 -6.59
CA GLY A 27 -23.63 -51.05 -7.65
C GLY A 27 -24.88 -50.34 -7.09
N ASP A 28 -26.02 -50.51 -7.76
CA ASP A 28 -27.32 -49.91 -7.40
C ASP A 28 -28.10 -50.69 -6.32
N ALA A 29 -27.54 -51.77 -5.76
CA ALA A 29 -28.23 -52.54 -4.73
C ALA A 29 -28.37 -51.74 -3.42
N PRO A 30 -29.53 -51.78 -2.74
CA PRO A 30 -29.71 -51.15 -1.44
C PRO A 30 -28.69 -51.64 -0.42
N HIS A 31 -28.12 -50.73 0.37
CA HIS A 31 -27.16 -51.08 1.42
C HIS A 31 -27.84 -51.91 2.52
N HIS A 32 -27.43 -53.17 2.65
CA HIS A 32 -27.84 -54.07 3.72
C HIS A 32 -26.68 -54.27 4.70
N PRO A 33 -26.67 -53.59 5.86
CA PRO A 33 -25.68 -53.85 6.89
C PRO A 33 -25.92 -55.24 7.53
N PRO A 34 -24.90 -55.86 8.13
CA PRO A 34 -25.01 -57.16 8.80
C PRO A 34 -25.79 -57.09 10.12
N TRP A 35 -26.21 -55.90 10.54
CA TRP A 35 -27.09 -55.69 11.69
C TRP A 35 -28.49 -55.24 11.23
N SER A 36 -29.51 -55.69 11.95
CA SER A 36 -30.92 -55.38 11.68
C SER A 36 -31.37 -54.00 12.19
N LEU A 37 -30.46 -53.22 12.78
CA LEU A 37 -30.75 -51.90 13.38
C LEU A 37 -30.89 -50.81 12.30
N LYS A 38 -32.05 -50.16 12.24
CA LYS A 38 -32.34 -49.03 11.33
C LYS A 38 -32.29 -47.70 12.07
N GLN A 39 -32.10 -46.62 11.33
CA GLN A 39 -32.23 -45.26 11.86
C GLN A 39 -33.65 -45.08 12.45
N LYS A 40 -33.73 -44.64 13.72
CA LYS A 40 -34.96 -44.53 14.55
C LYS A 40 -35.44 -45.81 15.24
N ASP A 41 -34.76 -46.94 15.07
CA ASP A 41 -35.03 -48.10 15.92
C ASP A 41 -34.67 -47.77 17.37
N THR A 42 -35.58 -48.09 18.29
CA THR A 42 -35.34 -47.98 19.73
C THR A 42 -34.69 -49.25 20.25
N PHE A 43 -33.73 -49.14 21.17
CA PHE A 43 -33.08 -50.27 21.87
C PHE A 43 -34.01 -51.07 22.82
N LEU A 44 -35.32 -50.99 22.59
CA LEU A 44 -36.35 -51.68 23.37
C LEU A 44 -36.59 -53.11 22.88
N GLU A 45 -36.28 -53.42 21.62
CA GLU A 45 -36.41 -54.77 21.07
C GLU A 45 -35.16 -55.63 21.35
N PHE A 46 -35.27 -56.55 22.31
CA PHE A 46 -34.17 -57.41 22.76
C PHE A 46 -33.43 -58.14 21.63
N ALA A 47 -34.15 -58.64 20.61
CA ALA A 47 -33.55 -59.36 19.49
C ALA A 47 -32.60 -58.47 18.65
N ARG A 48 -33.02 -57.23 18.33
CA ARG A 48 -32.18 -56.30 17.55
C ARG A 48 -30.99 -55.80 18.36
N CYS A 49 -31.18 -55.56 19.65
CA CYS A 49 -30.09 -55.21 20.58
C CYS A 49 -29.06 -56.34 20.70
N ARG A 50 -29.52 -57.59 20.75
CA ARG A 50 -28.66 -58.78 20.81
C ARG A 50 -27.81 -58.94 19.55
N ASP A 51 -28.39 -58.80 18.36
CA ASP A 51 -27.64 -58.91 17.09
C ASP A 51 -26.59 -57.79 16.97
N TRP A 52 -26.96 -56.56 17.34
CA TRP A 52 -26.03 -55.45 17.36
C TRP A 52 -24.89 -55.67 18.37
N TYR A 53 -25.22 -56.13 19.59
CA TYR A 53 -24.23 -56.41 20.64
C TYR A 53 -23.28 -57.54 20.25
N LEU A 54 -23.78 -58.64 19.68
CA LEU A 54 -22.95 -59.77 19.24
C LEU A 54 -21.99 -59.42 18.09
N ASN A 55 -22.37 -58.45 17.25
CA ASN A 55 -21.52 -57.95 16.17
C ASN A 55 -20.52 -56.87 16.62
N SER A 56 -20.65 -56.36 17.86
CA SER A 56 -19.79 -55.30 18.42
C SER A 56 -18.57 -55.85 19.17
N PHE A 57 -18.58 -57.14 19.52
CA PHE A 57 -17.48 -57.80 20.23
C PHE A 57 -16.88 -58.92 19.38
N SER A 58 -15.56 -59.08 19.44
CA SER A 58 -14.90 -60.20 18.77
C SER A 58 -15.42 -61.55 19.32
N PRO A 59 -15.44 -62.63 18.53
CA PRO A 59 -15.88 -63.94 19.01
C PRO A 59 -15.17 -64.40 20.29
N GLY A 60 -13.88 -64.06 20.45
CA GLY A 60 -13.11 -64.34 21.67
C GLY A 60 -13.60 -63.54 22.88
N GLU A 61 -13.98 -62.28 22.70
CA GLU A 61 -14.56 -61.46 23.78
C GLU A 61 -15.96 -61.94 24.16
N VAL A 62 -16.79 -62.34 23.18
CA VAL A 62 -18.10 -62.95 23.44
C VAL A 62 -17.96 -64.22 24.29
N ASN A 63 -17.01 -65.10 23.95
CA ASN A 63 -16.74 -66.32 24.72
C ASN A 63 -16.21 -66.01 26.12
N ARG A 64 -15.34 -65.00 26.26
CA ARG A 64 -14.84 -64.54 27.56
C ARG A 64 -15.97 -64.03 28.46
N GLN A 65 -16.90 -63.25 27.92
CA GLN A 65 -18.05 -62.75 28.68
C GLN A 65 -18.97 -63.89 29.10
N ARG A 66 -19.22 -64.88 28.22
CA ARG A 66 -20.02 -66.07 28.55
C ARG A 66 -19.41 -66.93 29.66
N ALA A 67 -18.08 -66.97 29.76
CA ALA A 67 -17.38 -67.73 30.80
C ALA A 67 -17.37 -67.03 32.17
N ARG A 68 -17.87 -65.80 32.28
CA ARG A 68 -17.90 -65.06 33.56
C ARG A 68 -19.07 -65.49 34.44
N THR A 69 -18.85 -65.42 35.74
CA THR A 69 -19.92 -65.52 36.74
C THR A 69 -20.86 -64.32 36.63
N HIS A 70 -22.08 -64.47 37.12
CA HIS A 70 -23.07 -63.37 37.17
C HIS A 70 -22.51 -62.11 37.86
N ASP A 71 -21.81 -62.29 38.98
CA ASP A 71 -21.16 -61.19 39.71
C ASP A 71 -20.03 -60.53 38.90
N GLY A 72 -19.22 -61.33 38.20
CA GLY A 72 -18.18 -60.83 37.30
C GLY A 72 -18.73 -60.07 36.08
N LEU A 73 -19.91 -60.45 35.58
CA LEU A 73 -20.63 -59.70 34.54
C LEU A 73 -21.14 -58.36 35.07
N TYR A 74 -21.75 -58.36 36.26
CA TYR A 74 -22.25 -57.14 36.89
C TYR A 74 -21.10 -56.15 37.18
N HIS A 75 -20.00 -56.61 37.78
CA HIS A 75 -18.83 -55.79 38.04
C HIS A 75 -18.24 -55.20 36.74
N ALA A 76 -18.14 -56.02 35.68
CA ALA A 76 -17.64 -55.55 34.39
C ALA A 76 -18.55 -54.50 33.73
N TYR A 77 -19.87 -54.68 33.85
CA TYR A 77 -20.84 -53.69 33.40
C TYR A 77 -20.67 -52.37 34.15
N VAL A 78 -20.58 -52.40 35.49
CA VAL A 78 -20.41 -51.19 36.32
C VAL A 78 -19.12 -50.45 35.97
N VAL A 79 -18.01 -51.17 35.82
CA VAL A 79 -16.72 -50.57 35.44
C VAL A 79 -16.76 -50.01 34.02
N GLY A 80 -17.34 -50.74 33.06
CA GLY A 80 -17.48 -50.29 31.67
C GLY A 80 -18.32 -49.03 31.56
N GLU A 81 -19.48 -48.98 32.23
CA GLU A 81 -20.34 -47.80 32.28
C GLU A 81 -19.65 -46.60 32.93
N SER A 82 -18.93 -46.83 34.03
CA SER A 82 -18.20 -45.76 34.72
C SER A 82 -17.11 -45.16 33.83
N ASN A 83 -16.31 -46.02 33.17
CA ASN A 83 -15.26 -45.58 32.26
C ASN A 83 -15.83 -44.86 31.04
N ASN A 84 -16.90 -45.38 30.44
CA ASN A 84 -17.58 -44.73 29.31
C ASN A 84 -18.12 -43.35 29.68
N ARG A 85 -18.73 -43.20 30.86
CA ARG A 85 -19.21 -41.88 31.34
C ARG A 85 -18.07 -40.89 31.54
N VAL A 86 -16.97 -41.32 32.17
CA VAL A 86 -15.79 -40.47 32.37
C VAL A 86 -15.20 -40.03 31.04
N ALA A 87 -15.00 -40.96 30.10
CA ALA A 87 -14.49 -40.67 28.76
C ALA A 87 -15.40 -39.70 27.99
N ASN A 88 -16.71 -39.96 27.99
CA ASN A 88 -17.69 -39.08 27.34
C ASN A 88 -17.68 -37.66 27.94
N HIS A 89 -17.59 -37.54 29.27
CA HIS A 89 -17.48 -36.24 29.91
C HIS A 89 -16.19 -35.49 29.52
N GLN A 90 -15.07 -36.20 29.39
CA GLN A 90 -13.81 -35.60 28.97
C GLN A 90 -13.87 -35.11 27.52
N ILE A 91 -14.40 -35.95 26.61
CA ILE A 91 -14.59 -35.58 25.20
C ILE A 91 -15.47 -34.33 25.07
N VAL A 92 -16.58 -34.26 25.81
CA VAL A 92 -17.46 -33.08 25.77
C VAL A 92 -16.76 -31.83 26.30
N ARG A 93 -15.92 -31.95 27.35
CA ARG A 93 -15.15 -30.80 27.87
C ARG A 93 -14.14 -30.30 26.84
N GLU A 94 -13.36 -31.20 26.26
CA GLU A 94 -12.37 -30.86 25.24
C GLU A 94 -13.02 -30.24 24.01
N TRP A 95 -14.13 -30.83 23.55
CA TRP A 95 -14.89 -30.30 22.43
C TRP A 95 -15.38 -28.86 22.69
N ARG A 96 -15.90 -28.56 23.89
CA ARG A 96 -16.31 -27.20 24.27
C ARG A 96 -15.13 -26.23 24.26
N THR A 97 -13.97 -26.65 24.76
CA THR A 97 -12.74 -25.84 24.70
C THR A 97 -12.33 -25.57 23.26
N MET A 98 -12.28 -26.59 22.41
CA MET A 98 -11.93 -26.45 20.99
C MET A 98 -12.89 -25.54 20.23
N VAL A 99 -14.20 -25.61 20.53
CA VAL A 99 -15.20 -24.70 19.93
C VAL A 99 -14.94 -23.25 20.32
N LYS A 100 -14.60 -23.00 21.59
CA LYS A 100 -14.23 -21.65 22.04
C LYS A 100 -12.96 -21.15 21.36
N GLU A 101 -11.91 -21.96 21.37
CA GLU A 101 -10.62 -21.62 20.73
C GLU A 101 -10.78 -21.35 19.24
N ARG A 102 -11.61 -22.14 18.54
CA ARG A 102 -11.95 -21.89 17.14
C ARG A 102 -12.56 -20.50 16.94
N GLY A 103 -13.52 -20.11 17.78
CA GLY A 103 -14.12 -18.77 17.72
C GLY A 103 -13.10 -17.65 17.94
N ASP A 104 -12.21 -17.82 18.93
CA ASP A 104 -11.13 -16.85 19.19
C ASP A 104 -10.15 -16.76 18.01
N TRP A 105 -9.82 -17.89 17.38
CA TRP A 105 -8.98 -17.94 16.18
C TRP A 105 -9.63 -17.29 14.95
N GLU A 106 -10.92 -17.51 14.74
CA GLU A 106 -11.68 -16.88 13.65
C GLU A 106 -11.73 -15.36 13.84
N ASN A 107 -12.01 -14.88 15.05
CA ASN A 107 -11.97 -13.45 15.39
C ASN A 107 -10.57 -12.84 15.16
N TYR A 108 -9.52 -13.56 15.56
CA TYR A 108 -8.14 -13.14 15.35
C TYR A 108 -7.80 -13.03 13.85
N ARG A 109 -8.18 -14.04 13.06
CA ARG A 109 -8.00 -14.06 11.60
C ARG A 109 -8.73 -12.88 10.95
N ASP A 110 -9.98 -12.64 11.32
CA ASP A 110 -10.79 -11.58 10.73
C ASP A 110 -10.20 -10.19 11.03
N ARG A 111 -9.65 -9.99 12.24
CA ARG A 111 -8.89 -8.78 12.59
C ARG A 111 -7.64 -8.62 11.73
N LEU A 112 -6.86 -9.69 11.54
CA LEU A 112 -5.68 -9.64 10.68
C LEU A 112 -6.03 -9.31 9.23
N VAL A 113 -7.08 -9.93 8.68
CA VAL A 113 -7.56 -9.64 7.32
C VAL A 113 -7.96 -8.18 7.18
N ARG A 114 -8.62 -7.59 8.18
CA ARG A 114 -8.95 -6.16 8.20
C ARG A 114 -7.69 -5.29 8.21
N GLN A 115 -6.71 -5.60 9.07
CA GLN A 115 -5.46 -4.86 9.14
C GLN A 115 -4.66 -4.92 7.83
N VAL A 116 -4.64 -6.06 7.15
CA VAL A 116 -4.00 -6.21 5.83
C VAL A 116 -4.68 -5.30 4.81
N LYS A 117 -6.01 -5.30 4.75
CA LYS A 117 -6.77 -4.43 3.84
C LYS A 117 -6.52 -2.94 4.11
N ASP A 118 -6.51 -2.54 5.38
CA ASP A 118 -6.24 -1.16 5.78
C ASP A 118 -4.81 -0.75 5.42
N PHE A 119 -3.84 -1.65 5.61
CA PHE A 119 -2.45 -1.43 5.22
C PHE A 119 -2.28 -1.29 3.70
N GLU A 120 -2.91 -2.14 2.91
CA GLU A 120 -2.89 -2.05 1.45
C GLU A 120 -3.49 -0.73 0.96
N LYS A 121 -4.60 -0.29 1.56
CA LYS A 121 -5.21 1.01 1.27
C LYS A 121 -4.28 2.17 1.61
N ALA A 122 -3.66 2.15 2.79
CA ALA A 122 -2.70 3.19 3.21
C ALA A 122 -1.46 3.21 2.31
N LYS A 123 -0.99 2.05 1.87
CA LYS A 123 0.13 1.91 0.93
C LYS A 123 -0.21 2.54 -0.42
N ALA A 124 -1.41 2.28 -0.95
CA ALA A 124 -1.89 2.87 -2.20
C ALA A 124 -2.01 4.40 -2.11
N ALA A 125 -2.64 4.92 -1.05
CA ALA A 125 -2.75 6.36 -0.81
C ALA A 125 -1.35 7.01 -0.74
N ARG A 126 -0.40 6.39 -0.04
CA ARG A 126 0.98 6.89 0.05
C ARG A 126 1.68 6.91 -1.31
N THR A 127 1.42 5.94 -2.19
CA THR A 127 1.99 5.95 -3.54
C THR A 127 1.42 7.06 -4.41
N GLU A 128 0.12 7.34 -4.28
CA GLU A 128 -0.54 8.44 -4.97
C GLU A 128 -0.02 9.81 -4.49
N GLU A 129 0.07 10.01 -3.16
CA GLU A 129 0.63 11.22 -2.56
C GLU A 129 2.07 11.48 -3.00
N LYS A 130 2.90 10.42 -3.05
CA LYS A 130 4.28 10.53 -3.56
C LYS A 130 4.31 10.96 -5.03
N ALA A 131 3.44 10.40 -5.86
CA ALA A 131 3.37 10.75 -7.28
C ALA A 131 2.92 12.21 -7.47
N ALA A 132 1.93 12.66 -6.69
CA ALA A 132 1.47 14.05 -6.69
C ALA A 132 2.58 15.01 -6.26
N PHE A 133 3.30 14.69 -5.17
CA PHE A 133 4.43 15.49 -4.69
C PHE A 133 5.55 15.62 -5.73
N GLU A 134 5.94 14.53 -6.38
CA GLU A 134 6.96 14.59 -7.44
C GLU A 134 6.50 15.37 -8.67
N ALA A 135 5.21 15.34 -9.01
CA ALA A 135 4.65 16.15 -10.09
C ALA A 135 4.67 17.65 -9.75
N GLU A 136 4.24 18.01 -8.53
CA GLU A 136 4.29 19.39 -8.03
C GLU A 136 5.73 19.91 -7.99
N LYS A 137 6.66 19.13 -7.45
CA LYS A 137 8.09 19.46 -7.43
C LYS A 137 8.64 19.76 -8.82
N LYS A 138 8.34 18.92 -9.81
CA LYS A 138 8.76 19.17 -11.21
C LYS A 138 8.15 20.44 -11.78
N SER A 139 6.87 20.69 -11.48
CA SER A 139 6.18 21.92 -11.90
C SER A 139 6.83 23.16 -11.27
N GLU A 140 7.15 23.12 -9.97
CA GLU A 140 7.87 24.20 -9.30
C GLU A 140 9.28 24.42 -9.89
N GLU A 141 10.02 23.34 -10.15
CA GLU A 141 11.35 23.41 -10.77
C GLU A 141 11.29 24.05 -12.16
N TRP A 142 10.30 23.66 -12.98
CA TRP A 142 10.07 24.27 -14.29
C TRP A 142 9.69 25.75 -14.18
N GLY A 143 8.85 26.11 -13.22
CA GLY A 143 8.50 27.50 -12.93
C GLY A 143 9.72 28.34 -12.54
N ARG A 144 10.57 27.80 -11.66
CA ARG A 144 11.83 28.44 -11.24
C ARG A 144 12.79 28.63 -12.41
N GLU A 145 12.95 27.63 -13.26
CA GLU A 145 13.84 27.74 -14.43
C GLU A 145 13.31 28.75 -15.47
N GLY A 146 11.98 28.80 -15.64
CA GLY A 146 11.34 29.83 -16.46
C GLY A 146 11.60 31.25 -15.93
N LEU A 147 11.52 31.46 -14.63
CA LEU A 147 11.84 32.75 -14.00
C LEU A 147 13.32 33.10 -14.11
N ARG A 148 14.22 32.12 -13.90
CA ARG A 148 15.68 32.32 -14.09
C ARG A 148 16.03 32.71 -15.52
N SER A 149 15.37 32.12 -16.50
CA SER A 149 15.56 32.46 -17.91
C SER A 149 15.09 33.88 -18.23
N LYS A 150 13.93 34.30 -17.69
CA LYS A 150 13.43 35.68 -17.81
C LYS A 150 14.35 36.68 -17.13
N LEU A 151 14.87 36.36 -15.95
CA LEU A 151 15.83 37.21 -15.23
C LEU A 151 17.10 37.43 -16.06
N ARG A 152 17.70 36.35 -16.58
CA ARG A 152 18.88 36.45 -17.47
C ARG A 152 18.62 37.31 -18.70
N ALA A 153 17.47 37.13 -19.36
CA ALA A 153 17.10 37.95 -20.51
C ALA A 153 16.95 39.44 -20.16
N ALA A 154 16.36 39.75 -19.00
CA ALA A 154 16.24 41.12 -18.52
C ALA A 154 17.61 41.73 -18.16
N GLU A 155 18.49 40.97 -17.53
CA GLU A 155 19.87 41.40 -17.22
C GLU A 155 20.68 41.68 -18.50
N GLU A 156 20.54 40.85 -19.53
CA GLU A 156 21.17 41.07 -20.83
C GLU A 156 20.66 42.35 -21.52
N LEU A 157 19.34 42.58 -21.51
CA LEU A 157 18.76 43.82 -22.04
C LEU A 157 19.26 45.04 -21.28
N LEU A 158 19.22 44.99 -19.94
CA LEU A 158 19.72 46.06 -19.09
C LEU A 158 21.20 46.36 -19.33
N SER A 159 22.01 45.31 -19.54
CA SER A 159 23.43 45.46 -19.88
C SER A 159 23.63 46.18 -21.21
N LYS A 160 22.87 45.81 -22.24
CA LYS A 160 22.88 46.47 -23.56
C LYS A 160 22.44 47.93 -23.46
N GLU A 161 21.32 48.21 -22.81
CA GLU A 161 20.82 49.58 -22.61
C GLU A 161 21.83 50.44 -21.87
N ARG A 162 22.49 49.91 -20.84
CA ARG A 162 23.56 50.62 -20.12
C ARG A 162 24.76 50.91 -21.02
N ALA A 163 25.13 49.99 -21.90
CA ALA A 163 26.22 50.20 -22.84
C ALA A 163 25.86 51.26 -23.88
N ASP A 164 24.67 51.17 -24.47
CA ASP A 164 24.15 52.12 -25.45
C ASP A 164 24.03 53.52 -24.85
N TRP A 165 23.52 53.63 -23.61
CA TRP A 165 23.43 54.89 -22.89
C TRP A 165 24.80 55.53 -22.66
N LYS A 166 25.81 54.75 -22.25
CA LYS A 166 27.19 55.25 -22.10
C LYS A 166 27.75 55.78 -23.42
N GLU A 167 27.51 55.09 -24.53
CA GLU A 167 27.95 55.55 -25.86
C GLU A 167 27.23 56.83 -26.29
N VAL A 168 25.94 56.96 -26.01
CA VAL A 168 25.18 58.20 -26.26
C VAL A 168 25.74 59.35 -25.43
N CYS A 169 25.96 59.16 -24.12
CA CYS A 169 26.56 60.17 -23.25
C CYS A 169 27.95 60.59 -23.73
N LYS A 170 28.78 59.65 -24.19
CA LYS A 170 30.11 59.94 -24.74
C LYS A 170 30.01 60.82 -25.99
N LYS A 171 29.12 60.48 -26.93
CA LYS A 171 28.88 61.27 -28.14
C LYS A 171 28.36 62.67 -27.81
N ASP A 172 27.43 62.78 -26.87
CA ASP A 172 26.85 64.07 -26.48
C ASP A 172 27.87 64.97 -25.76
N ASN A 173 28.65 64.41 -24.83
CA ASN A 173 29.77 65.12 -24.21
C ASN A 173 30.74 65.64 -25.27
N GLN A 174 31.09 64.82 -26.26
CA GLN A 174 31.98 65.26 -27.34
C GLN A 174 31.40 66.44 -28.12
N ARG A 175 30.10 66.41 -28.45
CA ARG A 175 29.40 67.53 -29.11
C ARG A 175 29.43 68.79 -28.25
N MET A 176 29.18 68.66 -26.95
CA MET A 176 29.23 69.78 -26.01
C MET A 176 30.62 70.38 -25.89
N TYR A 177 31.68 69.56 -25.87
CA TYR A 177 33.06 70.05 -25.90
C TYR A 177 33.36 70.85 -27.17
N VAL A 178 32.96 70.36 -28.34
CA VAL A 178 33.13 71.07 -29.62
C VAL A 178 32.34 72.38 -29.63
N ALA A 179 31.11 72.38 -29.15
CA ALA A 179 30.28 73.59 -29.05
C ALA A 179 30.90 74.63 -28.11
N ARG A 180 31.39 74.21 -26.94
CA ARG A 180 32.10 75.08 -25.98
C ARG A 180 33.34 75.70 -26.62
N ALA A 181 34.18 74.91 -27.30
CA ALA A 181 35.36 75.42 -27.98
C ALA A 181 34.99 76.48 -29.04
N LYS A 182 33.91 76.26 -29.78
CA LYS A 182 33.42 77.22 -30.78
C LYS A 182 32.86 78.50 -30.14
N ILE A 183 32.17 78.39 -29.01
CA ILE A 183 31.71 79.56 -28.24
C ILE A 183 32.93 80.38 -27.81
N THR A 184 33.95 79.75 -27.23
CA THR A 184 35.18 80.44 -26.79
C THR A 184 35.92 81.13 -27.95
N ASP A 185 36.00 80.49 -29.12
CA ASP A 185 36.60 81.10 -30.31
C ASP A 185 35.79 82.31 -30.80
N LEU A 186 34.46 82.19 -30.86
CA LEU A 186 33.57 83.30 -31.23
C LEU A 186 33.62 84.44 -30.21
N GLU A 187 33.73 84.14 -28.91
CA GLU A 187 33.92 85.15 -27.86
C GLU A 187 35.24 85.92 -28.05
N ALA A 188 36.34 85.24 -28.39
CA ALA A 188 37.62 85.89 -28.70
C ALA A 188 37.57 86.75 -29.96
N GLN A 189 36.89 86.27 -31.01
CA GLN A 189 36.65 87.04 -32.24
C GLN A 189 35.80 88.29 -31.96
N ASN A 190 34.72 88.15 -31.19
CA ASN A 190 33.90 89.29 -30.75
C ASN A 190 34.72 90.31 -29.96
N ALA A 191 35.51 89.88 -28.97
CA ALA A 191 36.37 90.79 -28.21
C ALA A 191 37.36 91.56 -29.11
N THR A 192 37.91 90.89 -30.12
CA THR A 192 38.80 91.51 -31.12
C THR A 192 38.06 92.52 -32.00
N LEU A 193 36.85 92.18 -32.46
CA LEU A 193 36.03 93.08 -33.27
C LEU A 193 35.55 94.28 -32.47
N THR A 194 35.10 94.07 -31.23
CA THR A 194 34.73 95.15 -30.30
C THR A 194 35.89 96.12 -30.13
N LYS A 195 37.11 95.63 -29.88
CA LYS A 195 38.29 96.49 -29.78
C LYS A 195 38.55 97.30 -31.07
N LYS A 196 38.41 96.68 -32.24
CA LYS A 196 38.56 97.39 -33.52
C LYS A 196 37.48 98.47 -33.71
N VAL A 197 36.25 98.23 -33.27
CA VAL A 197 35.17 99.23 -33.31
C VAL A 197 35.51 100.39 -32.39
N GLU A 198 35.94 100.10 -31.16
CA GLU A 198 36.39 101.12 -30.19
C GLU A 198 37.56 101.95 -30.77
N ASP A 199 38.56 101.31 -31.39
CA ASP A 199 39.69 102.00 -32.03
C ASP A 199 39.21 102.90 -33.19
N ILE A 200 38.29 102.41 -34.04
CA ILE A 200 37.71 103.20 -35.15
C ILE A 200 36.86 104.37 -34.64
N GLU A 201 36.09 104.17 -33.57
CA GLU A 201 35.30 105.23 -32.92
C GLU A 201 36.22 106.28 -32.31
N ALA A 202 37.28 105.87 -31.62
CA ALA A 202 38.31 106.78 -31.09
C ALA A 202 39.03 107.56 -32.21
N ASP A 203 39.34 106.92 -33.33
CA ASP A 203 39.94 107.58 -34.49
C ASP A 203 38.97 108.55 -35.18
N LYS A 204 37.68 108.23 -35.25
CA LYS A 204 36.63 109.16 -35.71
C LYS A 204 36.49 110.36 -34.79
N GLU A 205 36.46 110.15 -33.48
CA GLU A 205 36.41 111.24 -32.49
C GLU A 205 37.63 112.16 -32.60
N ARG A 206 38.83 111.59 -32.85
CA ARG A 206 40.05 112.36 -33.14
C ARG A 206 39.95 113.16 -34.45
N PHE A 207 39.48 112.54 -35.53
CA PHE A 207 39.28 113.22 -36.82
C PHE A 207 38.23 114.34 -36.73
N GLU A 208 37.13 114.12 -36.03
CA GLU A 208 36.10 115.14 -35.80
C GLU A 208 36.59 116.27 -34.89
N ALA A 209 37.52 116.01 -33.98
CA ALA A 209 38.19 117.03 -33.18
C ALA A 209 39.18 117.87 -34.02
N GLU A 210 39.91 117.25 -34.96
CA GLU A 210 40.84 117.94 -35.87
C GLU A 210 40.11 118.78 -36.95
N LEU A 211 38.92 118.37 -37.40
CA LEU A 211 38.10 119.13 -38.36
C LEU A 211 37.38 120.35 -37.76
N LYS A 212 37.36 120.48 -36.42
CA LYS A 212 36.74 121.59 -35.67
C LYS A 212 37.77 122.59 -35.11
N ALA A 213 39.06 122.40 -35.39
CA ALA A 213 40.16 123.30 -35.04
C ALA A 213 40.56 124.19 -36.22
#